data_AF-A0A4D4KD44-F1
#
_entry.id   AF-A0A4D4KD44-F1
#
_cell.length_a   1.000
_cell.length_b   1.000
_cell.length_c   1.000
_cell.angle_alpha   90.00
_cell.angle_beta   90.00
_cell.angle_gamma   90.00
#
_symmetry.space_group_name_H-M   'P 1'
#
loop_
_entity.id
_entity.type
_entity.pdbx_description
1 polymer ?
#
loop_
_entity_poly.entity_id
_entity_poly.type
_entity_poly.pdbx_seq_one_letter_code
_entity_poly.pdbx_strand_id
1 'polypeptide(L)'
;MDAELTNKSRAALSAANDRAVSSGHADMTPAHLLLALLEGQDNENVMDLLAAVEADAALVRSGAERLLAALPSVQGSTVAPPQASRDLLAVIADATQRARELGTTMSPPSMCSSASPPRAARPGSCSTSRGRAPRSCSPRSRRSGVDSG
;
A
#
# COMPACT_ATOMS: atom_id res chain seq x y z
N MET A 1 8.47 1.68 23.02
CA MET A 1 8.17 0.26 22.70
C MET A 1 7.52 0.12 21.32
N ASP A 2 6.72 1.07 20.82
CA ASP A 2 6.00 0.94 19.53
C ASP A 2 6.85 1.04 18.26
N ALA A 3 7.92 1.86 18.30
CA ALA A 3 8.85 1.99 17.18
C ALA A 3 9.63 0.68 16.90
N GLU A 4 9.89 -0.12 17.93
CA GLU A 4 10.56 -1.41 17.77
C GLU A 4 9.63 -2.46 17.18
N LEU A 5 8.37 -2.53 17.64
CA LEU A 5 7.37 -3.45 17.07
C LEU A 5 7.13 -3.16 15.59
N THR A 6 7.04 -1.88 15.21
CA THR A 6 6.88 -1.50 13.80
C THR A 6 8.12 -1.74 12.94
N ASN A 7 9.33 -1.71 13.53
CA ASN A 7 10.56 -2.12 12.85
C ASN A 7 10.64 -3.65 12.69
N LYS A 8 10.25 -4.42 13.71
CA LYS A 8 10.17 -5.89 13.66
C LYS A 8 9.17 -6.36 12.61
N SER A 9 8.00 -5.73 12.52
CA SER A 9 7.01 -6.02 11.45
C SER A 9 7.56 -5.74 10.05
N ARG A 10 8.30 -4.64 9.86
CA ARG A 10 8.96 -4.34 8.57
C ARG A 10 10.07 -5.34 8.24
N ALA A 11 10.87 -5.75 9.21
CA ALA A 11 11.90 -6.77 9.04
C ALA A 11 11.27 -8.13 8.65
N ALA A 12 10.17 -8.52 9.31
CA ALA A 12 9.45 -9.74 8.99
C ALA A 12 8.86 -9.73 7.56
N LEU A 13 8.33 -8.60 7.10
CA LEU A 13 7.87 -8.44 5.71
C LEU A 13 9.01 -8.57 4.71
N SER A 14 10.18 -7.99 4.99
CA SER A 14 11.37 -8.15 4.14
C SER A 14 11.79 -9.62 4.07
N ALA A 15 11.90 -10.29 5.22
CA ALA A 15 12.27 -11.70 5.27
C ALA A 15 11.25 -12.61 4.56
N ALA A 16 9.95 -12.28 4.64
CA ALA A 16 8.90 -12.98 3.91
C ALA A 16 9.07 -12.85 2.38
N ASN A 17 9.42 -11.65 1.90
CA ASN A 17 9.71 -11.40 0.49
C ASN A 17 10.93 -12.20 0.04
N ASP A 18 12.03 -12.16 0.79
CA ASP A 18 13.25 -12.90 0.47
C ASP A 18 13.01 -14.41 0.43
N ARG A 19 12.13 -14.92 1.31
CA ARG A 19 11.67 -16.31 1.28
C ARG A 19 10.89 -16.62 0.00
N ALA A 20 9.97 -15.76 -0.41
CA ALA A 20 9.20 -15.96 -1.64
C ALA A 20 10.12 -15.99 -2.86
N VAL A 21 11.12 -15.10 -2.92
CA VAL A 21 12.15 -15.08 -3.98
C VAL A 21 12.96 -16.37 -3.98
N SER A 22 13.52 -16.76 -2.83
CA SER A 22 14.38 -17.96 -2.73
C SER A 22 13.63 -19.27 -2.98
N SER A 23 12.32 -19.30 -2.69
CA SER A 23 11.44 -20.44 -2.97
C SER A 23 10.88 -20.44 -4.41
N GLY A 24 11.13 -19.39 -5.18
CA GLY A 24 10.62 -19.24 -6.55
C GLY A 24 9.11 -19.05 -6.60
N HIS A 25 8.48 -18.50 -5.57
CA HIS A 25 7.04 -18.24 -5.58
C HIS A 25 6.73 -16.88 -6.22
N ALA A 26 5.77 -16.86 -7.14
CA ALA A 26 5.33 -15.62 -7.80
C ALA A 26 4.61 -14.67 -6.83
N ASP A 27 3.97 -15.23 -5.81
CA ASP A 27 3.19 -14.49 -4.82
C ASP A 27 3.77 -14.66 -3.42
N MET A 28 3.85 -13.54 -2.70
CA MET A 28 4.07 -13.49 -1.26
C MET A 28 2.74 -13.71 -0.54
N THR A 29 2.67 -14.81 0.20
CA THR A 29 1.45 -15.30 0.89
C THR A 29 1.55 -15.13 2.41
N PRO A 30 0.43 -15.23 3.15
CA PRO A 30 0.46 -15.23 4.62
C PRO A 30 1.41 -16.28 5.22
N ALA A 31 1.56 -17.44 4.56
CA ALA A 31 2.45 -18.50 5.02
C ALA A 31 3.93 -18.08 4.98
N HIS A 32 4.35 -17.26 4.01
CA HIS A 32 5.71 -16.71 3.98
C HIS A 32 5.97 -15.78 5.17
N LEU A 33 5.01 -14.88 5.45
CA LEU A 33 5.10 -13.95 6.57
C LEU A 33 5.10 -14.68 7.91
N LEU A 34 4.24 -15.68 8.06
CA LEU A 34 4.17 -16.49 9.29
C LEU A 34 5.50 -17.21 9.57
N LEU A 35 6.09 -17.85 8.57
CA LEU A 35 7.38 -18.51 8.76
C LEU A 35 8.50 -17.51 9.05
N ALA A 36 8.51 -16.35 8.38
CA ALA A 36 9.46 -15.28 8.66
C ALA A 36 9.34 -14.76 10.11
N LEU A 37 8.11 -14.63 10.62
CA LEU A 37 7.87 -14.23 12.01
C LEU A 37 8.37 -15.28 13.01
N LEU A 38 8.17 -16.57 12.73
CA LEU A 38 8.59 -17.70 13.57
C LEU A 38 10.11 -17.96 13.56
N GLU A 39 10.83 -17.49 12.55
CA GLU A 39 12.29 -17.65 12.42
C GLU A 39 13.08 -16.42 12.91
N GLY A 40 12.44 -15.25 12.92
CA GLY A 40 13.04 -14.02 13.38
C GLY A 40 13.51 -14.13 14.83
N GLN A 41 14.83 -14.06 15.02
CA GLN A 41 15.47 -14.20 16.33
C GLN A 41 15.02 -13.12 17.34
N ASP A 42 14.61 -11.94 16.84
CA ASP A 42 14.15 -10.83 17.66
C ASP A 42 12.63 -10.87 17.97
N ASN A 43 11.93 -11.93 17.57
CA ASN A 43 10.47 -12.07 17.67
C ASN A 43 10.03 -12.98 18.83
N GLU A 44 10.69 -12.90 19.98
CA GLU A 44 10.30 -13.64 21.21
C GLU A 44 8.80 -13.45 21.53
N ASN A 45 8.31 -12.21 21.35
CA ASN A 45 6.89 -11.84 21.51
C ASN A 45 5.93 -12.69 20.66
N VAL A 46 6.35 -13.16 19.49
CA VAL A 46 5.49 -13.98 18.61
C VAL A 46 5.29 -15.37 19.22
N MET A 47 6.36 -15.97 19.76
CA MET A 47 6.26 -17.26 20.43
C MET A 47 5.40 -17.18 21.69
N ASP A 48 5.51 -16.09 22.46
CA ASP A 48 4.66 -15.84 23.63
C ASP A 48 3.18 -15.68 23.24
N LEU A 49 2.89 -15.00 22.13
CA LEU A 49 1.53 -14.87 21.60
C LEU A 49 0.96 -16.22 21.15
N LEU A 50 1.75 -17.07 20.50
CA LEU A 50 1.34 -18.42 20.14
C LEU A 50 1.04 -19.27 21.39
N ALA A 51 1.90 -19.18 22.42
CA ALA A 51 1.67 -19.85 23.69
C ALA A 51 0.41 -19.35 24.40
N ALA A 52 0.14 -18.03 24.35
CA ALA A 52 -1.04 -17.42 24.95
C ALA A 52 -2.37 -17.87 24.29
N VAL A 53 -2.34 -18.27 23.02
CA VAL A 53 -3.50 -18.86 22.32
C VAL A 53 -3.46 -20.39 22.29
N GLU A 54 -2.58 -21.01 23.08
CA GLU A 54 -2.38 -22.47 23.17
C GLU A 54 -2.09 -23.13 21.79
N ALA A 55 -1.47 -22.38 20.88
CA ALA A 55 -1.08 -22.88 19.57
C ALA A 55 0.34 -23.47 19.60
N ASP A 56 0.49 -24.71 19.12
CA ASP A 56 1.80 -25.34 18.96
C ASP A 56 2.55 -24.71 17.76
N ALA A 57 3.62 -23.99 18.05
CA ALA A 57 4.46 -23.34 17.05
C ALA A 57 5.04 -24.32 16.01
N ALA A 58 5.34 -25.57 16.40
CA ALA A 58 5.82 -26.59 15.47
C ALA A 58 4.72 -27.05 14.50
N LEU A 59 3.49 -27.22 14.98
CA LEU A 59 2.34 -27.55 14.13
C LEU A 59 1.99 -26.40 13.18
N VAL A 60 2.04 -25.16 13.67
CA VAL A 60 1.81 -23.95 12.88
C VAL A 60 2.86 -23.81 11.78
N ARG A 61 4.15 -23.99 12.12
CA ARG A 61 5.25 -24.00 11.15
C ARG A 61 5.05 -25.07 10.09
N SER A 62 4.81 -26.32 10.50
CA SER A 62 4.58 -27.43 9.57
C SER A 62 3.37 -27.21 8.67
N GLY A 63 2.29 -26.61 9.20
CA GLY A 63 1.13 -26.21 8.41
C GLY A 63 1.46 -25.17 7.36
N ALA A 64 2.22 -24.13 7.72
CA ALA A 64 2.65 -23.09 6.79
C ALA A 64 3.57 -23.64 5.69
N GLU A 65 4.51 -24.52 6.03
CA GLU A 65 5.39 -25.19 5.06
C GLU A 65 4.58 -26.03 4.06
N ARG A 66 3.56 -26.77 4.51
CA ARG A 66 2.66 -27.52 3.62
C ARG A 66 1.90 -26.61 2.66
N LEU A 67 1.43 -25.45 3.13
CA LEU A 67 0.74 -24.47 2.28
C LEU A 67 1.69 -23.91 1.22
N LEU A 68 2.94 -23.61 1.58
CA LEU A 68 3.95 -23.15 0.62
C LEU A 68 4.30 -24.22 -0.41
N ALA A 69 4.44 -25.48 0.01
CA ALA A 69 4.72 -26.59 -0.91
C ALA A 69 3.62 -26.82 -1.95
N ALA A 70 2.39 -26.34 -1.68
CA ALA A 70 1.27 -26.41 -2.61
C ALA A 70 1.21 -25.22 -3.60
N LEU A 71 2.05 -24.20 -3.44
CA LEU A 71 2.03 -23.02 -4.30
C LEU A 71 2.69 -23.31 -5.67
N PRO A 72 2.20 -22.66 -6.74
CA PRO A 72 2.90 -22.68 -8.01
C PRO A 72 4.25 -21.96 -7.88
N SER A 73 5.29 -22.62 -8.36
CA SER A 73 6.65 -22.07 -8.40
C SER A 73 7.01 -21.67 -9.83
N VAL A 74 7.62 -20.50 -9.98
CA VAL A 74 8.08 -19.91 -11.24
C VAL A 74 9.60 -19.80 -11.21
N GLN A 75 10.27 -20.28 -12.26
CA GLN A 75 11.73 -20.22 -12.39
C GLN A 75 12.11 -19.55 -13.71
N GLY A 76 13.19 -18.76 -13.68
CA GLY A 76 13.74 -18.12 -14.88
C GLY A 76 14.42 -16.78 -14.57
N SER A 77 15.34 -16.37 -15.45
CA SER A 77 16.09 -15.11 -15.33
C SER A 77 15.25 -13.84 -15.49
N THR A 78 13.95 -13.98 -15.77
CA THR A 78 12.98 -12.88 -15.94
C THR A 78 11.82 -12.95 -14.95
N VAL A 79 11.96 -13.73 -13.87
CA VAL A 79 10.91 -13.79 -12.84
C VAL A 79 10.79 -12.43 -12.17
N ALA A 80 9.58 -11.86 -12.22
CA ALA A 80 9.27 -10.59 -11.57
C ALA A 80 9.36 -10.73 -10.03
N PRO A 81 9.63 -9.63 -9.30
CA PRO A 81 9.58 -9.64 -7.84
C PRO A 81 8.23 -10.17 -7.32
N PRO A 82 8.21 -10.98 -6.23
CA PRO A 82 6.98 -11.51 -5.68
C PRO A 82 5.99 -10.40 -5.34
N GLN A 83 4.71 -10.62 -5.68
CA GLN A 83 3.65 -9.67 -5.36
C GLN A 83 2.90 -10.12 -4.11
N ALA A 84 2.44 -9.18 -3.29
CA ALA A 84 1.62 -9.53 -2.14
C ALA A 84 0.26 -10.10 -2.60
N SER A 85 -0.04 -11.32 -2.18
CA SER A 85 -1.34 -11.96 -2.43
C SER A 85 -2.48 -11.18 -1.78
N ARG A 86 -3.70 -11.34 -2.30
CA ARG A 86 -4.90 -10.72 -1.70
C ARG A 86 -5.10 -11.14 -0.25
N ASP A 87 -4.84 -12.41 0.06
CA ASP A 87 -4.98 -12.94 1.41
C ASP A 87 -3.97 -12.31 2.37
N LEU A 88 -2.73 -12.08 1.92
CA LEU A 88 -1.73 -11.37 2.70
C LEU A 88 -2.15 -9.93 3.00
N LEU A 89 -2.68 -9.22 2.00
CA LEU A 89 -3.17 -7.85 2.18
C LEU A 89 -4.35 -7.82 3.17
N ALA A 90 -5.24 -8.80 3.13
CA ALA A 90 -6.34 -8.92 4.09
C ALA A 90 -5.84 -9.16 5.52
N VAL A 91 -4.85 -10.05 5.71
CA VAL A 91 -4.23 -10.30 7.02
C VAL A 91 -3.55 -9.05 7.57
N ILE A 92 -2.80 -8.32 6.72
CA ILE A 92 -2.16 -7.06 7.13
C ILE A 92 -3.20 -6.01 7.53
N ALA A 93 -4.30 -5.90 6.77
CA ALA A 93 -5.38 -4.97 7.08
C ALA A 93 -6.04 -5.30 8.42
N ASP A 94 -6.36 -6.57 8.69
CA ASP A 94 -6.93 -7.03 9.96
C ASP A 94 -5.97 -6.78 11.14
N ALA A 95 -4.69 -7.12 10.97
CA ALA A 95 -3.66 -6.86 11.98
C ALA A 95 -3.50 -5.36 12.27
N THR A 96 -3.55 -4.52 11.22
CA THR A 96 -3.48 -3.05 11.36
C THR A 96 -4.72 -2.51 12.09
N GLN A 97 -5.90 -3.08 11.83
CA GLN A 97 -7.14 -2.69 12.51
C GLN A 97 -7.09 -3.06 14.01
N ARG A 98 -6.65 -4.27 14.35
CA ARG A 98 -6.48 -4.71 15.74
C ARG A 98 -5.44 -3.89 16.49
N ALA A 99 -4.34 -3.53 15.81
CA ALA A 99 -3.31 -2.67 16.40
C ALA A 99 -3.83 -1.25 16.71
N ARG A 100 -4.79 -0.73 15.93
CA ARG A 100 -5.48 0.54 16.21
C ARG A 100 -6.39 0.42 17.42
N GLU A 101 -7.15 -0.67 17.52
CA GLU A 101 -8.08 -0.94 18.63
C GLU A 101 -7.35 -1.12 19.96
N LEU A 102 -6.15 -1.71 19.95
CA LEU A 102 -5.29 -1.88 21.12
C LEU A 102 -4.48 -0.63 21.51
N GLY A 103 -4.65 0.49 20.79
CA GLY A 103 -4.13 1.79 21.23
C GLY A 103 -2.84 2.28 20.58
N THR A 104 -2.43 1.73 19.42
CA THR A 104 -1.33 2.34 18.64
C THR A 104 -1.89 3.23 17.55
N THR A 105 -1.84 4.55 17.78
CA THR A 105 -2.21 5.55 16.78
C THR A 105 -1.22 5.54 15.63
N MET A 106 -1.50 4.75 14.58
CA MET A 106 -1.03 5.07 13.24
C MET A 106 -2.18 5.73 12.49
N SER A 107 -2.42 6.99 12.85
CA SER A 107 -3.28 7.87 12.06
C SER A 107 -2.72 7.92 10.64
N PRO A 108 -3.47 7.48 9.59
CA PRO A 108 -3.02 7.72 8.23
C PRO A 108 -3.02 9.24 8.00
N PRO A 109 -2.07 9.80 7.23
CA PRO A 109 -2.21 11.17 6.78
C PRO A 109 -3.52 11.27 6.01
N SER A 110 -4.37 12.17 6.50
CA SER A 110 -5.67 12.56 5.99
C SER A 110 -5.75 12.55 4.46
N MET A 111 -6.28 11.47 3.88
CA MET A 111 -6.89 11.51 2.55
C MET A 111 -8.37 11.83 2.72
N CYS A 112 -8.66 13.13 2.85
CA CYS A 112 -9.97 13.66 2.48
C CYS A 112 -10.09 13.58 0.95
N SER A 113 -10.79 12.56 0.44
CA SER A 113 -11.30 12.56 -0.93
C SER A 113 -12.55 11.68 -1.06
N SER A 114 -13.70 12.34 -0.89
CA SER A 114 -14.99 12.06 -1.56
C SER A 114 -15.92 13.22 -1.18
N ALA A 115 -16.14 14.27 -1.98
CA ALA A 115 -16.79 14.36 -3.30
C ALA A 115 -18.30 13.99 -3.32
N SER A 116 -19.14 15.05 -3.13
CA SER A 116 -20.43 15.37 -3.81
C SER A 116 -21.74 14.62 -3.48
N PRO A 117 -22.95 15.20 -3.75
CA PRO A 117 -23.49 16.54 -3.42
C PRO A 117 -24.92 16.44 -2.79
N PRO A 118 -25.64 17.55 -2.54
CA PRO A 118 -26.93 17.65 -3.20
C PRO A 118 -27.28 19.01 -3.84
N ARG A 119 -28.28 18.90 -4.70
CA ARG A 119 -28.79 19.79 -5.74
C ARG A 119 -29.64 20.96 -5.19
N ALA A 120 -29.71 22.00 -6.01
CA ALA A 120 -30.75 23.03 -6.12
C ALA A 120 -30.68 24.26 -5.19
N ALA A 121 -30.36 25.43 -5.79
CA ALA A 121 -31.23 26.61 -5.82
C ALA A 121 -30.64 27.69 -6.76
N ARG A 122 -31.36 28.00 -7.85
CA ARG A 122 -31.40 29.36 -8.45
C ARG A 122 -32.50 30.11 -7.67
N PRO A 123 -32.46 31.45 -7.43
CA PRO A 123 -32.49 32.45 -8.50
C PRO A 123 -31.72 33.76 -8.19
N GLY A 124 -31.38 34.51 -9.23
CA GLY A 124 -30.79 35.85 -9.09
C GLY A 124 -30.44 36.44 -10.45
N SER A 125 -31.24 37.42 -10.86
CA SER A 125 -31.27 38.11 -12.14
C SER A 125 -29.97 38.80 -12.55
N CYS A 126 -29.69 38.85 -13.86
CA CYS A 126 -29.32 40.11 -14.51
C CYS A 126 -29.73 40.10 -15.98
N SER A 127 -30.43 41.16 -16.35
CA SER A 127 -31.20 41.36 -17.55
C SER A 127 -30.36 41.67 -18.80
N THR A 128 -30.86 41.17 -19.92
CA THR A 128 -30.64 41.61 -21.30
C THR A 128 -30.43 43.12 -21.45
N SER A 129 -29.36 43.54 -22.14
CA SER A 129 -29.52 44.45 -23.30
C SER A 129 -28.26 44.61 -24.15
N ARG A 130 -28.48 44.39 -25.46
CA ARG A 130 -27.92 45.13 -26.60
C ARG A 130 -26.41 45.04 -26.88
N GLY A 131 -26.12 44.24 -27.90
CA GLY A 131 -25.73 44.83 -29.18
C GLY A 131 -24.26 44.70 -29.60
N ARG A 132 -24.11 44.17 -30.83
CA ARG A 132 -23.01 44.39 -31.78
C ARG A 132 -21.87 43.37 -31.78
N ALA A 133 -21.94 42.48 -32.77
CA ALA A 133 -20.84 41.69 -33.31
C ALA A 133 -19.91 42.56 -34.23
N PRO A 134 -18.98 41.98 -34.99
CA PRO A 134 -17.67 41.44 -34.59
C PRO A 134 -16.53 42.14 -35.38
N ARG A 135 -15.26 42.06 -34.93
CA ARG A 135 -13.99 42.35 -35.64
C ARG A 135 -12.87 42.31 -34.58
N SER A 136 -11.67 41.81 -34.76
CA SER A 136 -10.91 41.43 -35.95
C SER A 136 -9.63 40.71 -35.51
N CYS A 137 -9.21 39.71 -36.29
CA CYS A 137 -7.86 39.17 -36.32
C CYS A 137 -6.79 40.28 -36.47
N SER A 138 -5.66 40.06 -35.77
CA SER A 138 -4.27 40.54 -35.92
C SER A 138 -3.95 41.82 -36.72
N PRO A 139 -2.88 42.52 -36.29
CA PRO A 139 -1.77 42.69 -37.23
C PRO A 139 -0.38 42.41 -36.64
N ARG A 140 0.53 42.30 -37.61
CA ARG A 140 1.88 41.78 -37.66
C ARG A 140 2.91 42.93 -37.60
N SER A 141 4.07 42.62 -37.03
CA SER A 141 5.41 43.21 -37.28
C SER A 141 5.67 44.70 -37.06
N ARG A 142 6.77 44.95 -36.33
CA ARG A 142 7.99 45.76 -36.64
C ARG A 142 8.56 46.23 -35.28
N ARG A 143 9.86 46.34 -35.02
CA ARG A 143 11.09 46.20 -35.81
C ARG A 143 12.26 46.15 -34.81
N SER A 144 13.34 45.53 -35.29
CA SER A 144 14.74 45.56 -34.88
C SER A 144 15.26 46.79 -34.13
N GLY A 145 16.21 46.54 -33.23
CA GLY A 145 17.15 47.51 -32.67
C GLY A 145 18.12 46.83 -31.71
N VAL A 146 19.06 46.03 -32.22
CA VAL A 146 20.31 45.70 -31.52
C VAL A 146 21.39 46.54 -32.16
N ASP A 147 21.91 47.48 -31.39
CA ASP A 147 23.03 48.34 -31.71
C ASP A 147 24.27 47.82 -30.99
N SER A 148 25.27 47.51 -31.81
CA SER A 148 26.71 47.76 -31.69
C SER A 148 27.36 47.92 -30.31
N GLY A 149 28.48 47.20 -30.11
CA GLY A 149 29.46 47.44 -29.04
C GLY A 149 30.39 46.26 -28.84
#